data_AF-A0A964MQ46-F1
#
_entry.id   AF-A0A964MQ46-F1
#
_cell.length_a   1.000
_cell.length_b   1.000
_cell.length_c   1.000
_cell.angle_alpha   90.00
_cell.angle_beta   90.00
_cell.angle_gamma   90.00
#
_symmetry.space_group_name_H-M   'P 1'
#
loop_
_entity.id
_entity.type
_entity.pdbx_description
1 polymer ?
#
loop_
_entity_poly.entity_id
_entity_poly.type
_entity_poly.pdbx_seq_one_letter_code
_entity_poly.pdbx_strand_id
1 'polypeptide(L)'
;MTGGSGLALSPDGTQAAVSVNDGTNASVGSDIWVWTIAQGALTRLTFTGAATSPVWTPDGRRICYMQTGEAFCQKADGSEKALSLFMFPGLESLDSLSPDGRWIACHSNESEPNEV
;
A
#
# COMPACT_ATOMS: atom_id res chain seq x y z
N MET A 1 -9.43 -13.62 10.55
CA MET A 1 -8.32 -12.64 10.60
C MET A 1 -8.10 -12.17 9.17
N THR A 2 -8.71 -11.06 8.77
CA THR A 2 -8.54 -10.49 7.43
C THR A 2 -7.21 -9.73 7.41
N GLY A 3 -6.24 -10.25 6.65
CA GLY A 3 -4.85 -9.81 6.64
C GLY A 3 -4.62 -8.60 5.75
N GLY A 4 -5.12 -7.43 6.14
CA GLY A 4 -4.58 -6.18 5.61
C GLY A 4 -3.28 -5.86 6.35
N SER A 5 -2.14 -6.28 5.82
CA SER A 5 -0.84 -5.99 6.43
C SER A 5 -0.57 -4.49 6.34
N GLY A 6 -0.83 -3.74 7.41
CA GLY A 6 -0.47 -2.31 7.53
C GLY A 6 1.04 -2.05 7.52
N LEU A 7 1.86 -3.07 7.25
CA LEU A 7 3.31 -3.06 7.22
C LEU A 7 3.80 -3.97 6.08
N ALA A 8 4.75 -3.51 5.29
CA ALA A 8 5.45 -4.33 4.30
C ALA A 8 6.95 -4.05 4.32
N LEU A 9 7.77 -5.10 4.26
CA LEU A 9 9.23 -5.00 4.20
C LEU A 9 9.67 -4.91 2.73
N SER A 10 10.67 -4.07 2.46
CA SER A 10 11.36 -4.03 1.17
C SER A 10 12.07 -5.38 0.90
N PRO A 11 12.26 -5.78 -0.37
CA PRO A 11 12.86 -7.07 -0.71
C PRO A 11 14.29 -7.27 -0.17
N ASP A 12 15.05 -6.19 -0.04
CA ASP A 12 16.41 -6.22 0.52
C ASP A 12 16.45 -6.13 2.06
N GLY A 13 15.29 -5.96 2.70
CA GLY A 13 15.15 -5.84 4.15
C GLY A 13 15.69 -4.55 4.75
N THR A 14 16.03 -3.54 3.95
CA THR A 14 16.62 -2.28 4.44
C THR A 14 15.58 -1.23 4.81
N GLN A 15 14.40 -1.33 4.22
CA GLN A 15 13.28 -0.41 4.40
C GLN A 15 11.97 -1.14 4.74
N ALA A 16 11.06 -0.45 5.42
CA ALA A 16 9.69 -0.90 5.67
C ALA A 16 8.69 0.20 5.30
N ALA A 17 7.58 -0.17 4.68
CA ALA A 17 6.45 0.71 4.41
C ALA A 17 5.36 0.45 5.45
N VAL A 18 4.83 1.49 6.08
CA VAL A 18 3.88 1.38 7.21
C VAL A 18 2.70 2.30 6.98
N SER A 19 1.48 1.80 7.20
CA SER A 19 0.29 2.62 7.33
C SER A 19 0.26 3.25 8.71
N VAL A 20 0.38 4.56 8.79
CA VAL A 20 0.39 5.31 10.05
C VAL A 20 -0.82 6.23 10.08
N ASN A 21 -1.62 6.09 11.14
CA ASN A 21 -2.63 7.08 11.48
C ASN A 21 -1.93 8.22 12.22
N ASP A 22 -2.08 9.46 11.75
CA ASP A 22 -1.49 10.65 12.36
C ASP A 22 -1.98 10.85 13.81
N GLY A 23 -3.08 10.19 14.21
CA GLY A 23 -3.56 10.13 15.60
C GLY A 23 -4.13 11.46 16.12
N THR A 24 -3.94 12.54 15.36
CA THR A 24 -4.43 13.89 15.63
C THR A 24 -5.93 14.03 15.39
N ASN A 25 -6.52 13.16 14.57
CA ASN A 25 -7.97 13.08 14.36
C ASN A 25 -8.36 11.68 13.88
N ALA A 26 -9.28 11.00 14.57
CA ALA A 26 -9.80 9.69 14.16
C ALA A 26 -10.53 9.72 12.80
N SER A 27 -10.87 10.91 12.31
CA SER A 27 -11.44 11.14 10.98
C SER A 27 -10.38 11.28 9.89
N VAL A 28 -9.11 11.49 10.25
CA VAL A 28 -7.97 11.50 9.33
C VAL A 28 -7.49 10.07 9.25
N GLY A 29 -7.71 9.43 8.10
CA GLY A 29 -7.28 8.06 7.88
C GLY A 29 -5.76 7.94 7.77
N SER A 30 -5.29 6.78 7.33
CA SER A 30 -3.87 6.46 7.31
C SER A 30 -3.13 7.14 6.16
N ASP A 31 -1.83 7.36 6.35
CA ASP A 31 -0.89 7.58 5.26
C ASP A 31 0.22 6.54 5.30
N ILE A 32 0.87 6.34 4.16
CA ILE A 32 2.03 5.46 4.03
C ILE A 32 3.29 6.23 4.39
N TRP A 33 4.10 5.62 5.24
CA TRP A 33 5.41 6.09 5.65
C TRP A 33 6.46 5.04 5.31
N VAL A 34 7.66 5.49 4.97
CA VAL A 34 8.81 4.64 4.69
C VAL A 34 9.82 4.79 5.81
N TRP A 35 10.16 3.68 6.44
CA TRP A 35 11.15 3.58 7.48
C TRP A 35 12.43 2.97 6.92
N THR A 36 13.52 3.73 6.92
CA THR A 36 14.87 3.23 6.65
C THR A 36 15.46 2.67 7.94
N ILE A 37 15.56 1.35 8.03
CA ILE A 37 15.80 0.62 9.28
C ILE A 37 17.17 0.96 9.87
N ALA A 38 18.22 0.89 9.05
CA ALA A 38 19.59 1.14 9.50
C ALA A 38 19.82 2.59 9.99
N GLN A 39 19.04 3.54 9.46
CA GLN A 39 19.18 4.96 9.79
C GLN A 39 18.20 5.40 10.89
N GLY A 40 17.22 4.55 11.25
CA GLY A 40 16.11 4.94 12.11
C GLY A 40 15.26 6.08 11.52
N ALA A 41 15.35 6.33 10.22
CA ALA A 41 14.73 7.48 9.57
C ALA A 41 13.34 7.12 9.04
N LEU A 42 12.31 7.84 9.48
CA LEU A 42 10.93 7.66 9.05
C LEU A 42 10.51 8.86 8.19
N THR A 43 10.04 8.60 6.97
CA THR A 43 9.63 9.63 6.00
C THR A 43 8.21 9.38 5.52
N ARG A 44 7.38 10.42 5.53
CA ARG A 44 6.00 10.33 5.03
C ARG A 44 6.00 10.31 3.51
N LEU A 45 5.34 9.32 2.92
CA LEU A 45 5.27 9.14 1.46
C LEU A 45 3.96 9.68 0.89
N THR A 46 2.84 9.45 1.57
CA THR A 46 1.53 9.97 1.16
C THR A 46 1.02 11.03 2.14
N PHE A 47 0.20 11.94 1.62
CA PHE A 47 -0.34 13.08 2.37
C PHE A 47 -1.85 13.21 2.16
N THR A 48 -2.52 12.07 2.00
CA THR A 48 -3.91 11.98 1.55
C THR A 48 -4.85 11.65 2.71
N GLY A 49 -4.33 11.06 3.79
CA GLY A 49 -5.12 10.56 4.91
C GLY A 49 -6.09 9.44 4.52
N ALA A 50 -5.85 8.74 3.41
CA ALA A 50 -6.69 7.65 2.94
C ALA A 50 -5.87 6.52 2.29
N ALA A 51 -4.57 6.45 2.55
CA ALA A 51 -3.66 5.48 1.95
C ALA A 51 -3.35 4.32 2.91
N THR A 52 -3.55 3.09 2.44
CA THR A 52 -3.46 1.86 3.25
C THR A 52 -2.88 0.69 2.46
N SER A 53 -2.60 -0.42 3.14
CA SER A 53 -2.19 -1.70 2.53
C SER A 53 -0.98 -1.55 1.58
N PRO A 54 0.16 -1.04 2.08
CA PRO A 54 1.34 -0.84 1.25
C PRO A 54 1.95 -2.18 0.85
N VAL A 55 2.41 -2.27 -0.38
CA VAL A 55 3.17 -3.41 -0.92
C VAL A 55 4.37 -2.89 -1.70
N TRP A 56 5.53 -3.53 -1.52
CA TRP A 56 6.74 -3.19 -2.27
C TRP A 56 6.78 -3.87 -3.63
N THR A 57 7.30 -3.17 -4.62
CA THR A 57 7.70 -3.82 -5.86
C THR A 57 8.92 -4.72 -5.64
N PRO A 58 9.08 -5.81 -6.41
CA PRO A 58 10.20 -6.74 -6.24
C PRO A 58 11.57 -6.12 -6.47
N ASP A 59 11.64 -5.03 -7.24
CA ASP A 59 12.85 -4.25 -7.44
C ASP A 59 13.19 -3.31 -6.27
N GLY A 60 12.31 -3.23 -5.25
CA GLY A 60 12.46 -2.37 -4.07
C GLY A 60 12.34 -0.88 -4.34
N ARG A 61 11.94 -0.45 -5.56
CA ARG A 61 11.97 0.97 -5.94
C ARG A 61 10.65 1.69 -5.74
N ARG A 62 9.53 0.96 -5.72
CA ARG A 62 8.19 1.53 -5.66
C ARG A 62 7.38 0.86 -4.55
N ILE A 63 6.42 1.62 -4.06
CA ILE A 63 5.39 1.16 -3.14
C ILE A 63 4.05 1.36 -3.82
N CYS A 64 3.28 0.28 -3.90
CA CYS A 64 1.89 0.34 -4.30
C CYS A 64 0.99 0.27 -3.07
N TYR A 65 -0.16 0.93 -3.11
CA TYR A 65 -1.05 1.09 -1.95
C TYR A 65 -2.48 1.34 -2.41
N MET A 66 -3.43 1.09 -1.53
CA MET A 66 -4.83 1.40 -1.74
C MET A 66 -5.13 2.81 -1.26
N GLN A 67 -5.85 3.59 -2.08
CA GLN A 67 -6.39 4.89 -1.71
C GLN A 67 -7.81 5.01 -2.22
N THR A 68 -8.77 5.17 -1.31
CA THR A 68 -10.20 5.38 -1.64
C THR A 68 -10.77 4.37 -2.65
N GLY A 69 -10.36 3.09 -2.56
CA GLY A 69 -10.83 2.01 -3.45
C GLY A 69 -10.07 1.88 -4.77
N GLU A 70 -9.00 2.65 -4.97
CA GLU A 70 -8.15 2.59 -6.15
C GLU A 70 -6.70 2.23 -5.76
N ALA A 71 -6.04 1.45 -6.62
CA ALA A 71 -4.64 1.08 -6.42
C ALA A 71 -3.71 2.10 -7.07
N PHE A 72 -2.82 2.68 -6.28
CA PHE A 72 -1.78 3.60 -6.71
C PHE A 72 -0.41 2.98 -6.54
N CYS A 73 0.57 3.46 -7.31
CA CYS A 73 1.97 3.11 -7.11
C CYS A 73 2.89 4.30 -7.37
N GLN A 74 3.83 4.52 -6.46
CA GLN A 74 4.80 5.61 -6.55
C GLN A 74 6.18 5.17 -6.11
N LYS A 75 7.22 5.93 -6.45
CA LYS A 75 8.57 5.64 -5.96
C LYS A 75 8.64 5.77 -4.45
N ALA A 76 9.37 4.87 -3.80
CA ALA A 76 9.50 4.86 -2.35
C ALA A 76 10.23 6.10 -1.79
N ASP A 77 11.00 6.80 -2.62
CA ASP A 77 11.66 8.06 -2.27
C ASP A 77 10.74 9.30 -2.45
N GLY A 78 9.51 9.14 -2.95
CA GLY A 78 8.57 10.23 -3.22
C GLY A 78 8.98 11.16 -4.36
N SER A 79 10.01 10.82 -5.15
CA SER A 79 10.51 11.68 -6.23
C SER A 79 9.59 11.77 -7.45
N GLU A 80 8.62 10.86 -7.57
CA GLU A 80 7.65 10.80 -8.65
C GLU A 80 6.23 10.84 -8.10
N LYS A 81 5.32 11.43 -8.89
CA LYS A 81 3.88 11.38 -8.61
C LYS A 81 3.39 9.94 -8.64
N ALA A 82 2.40 9.65 -7.79
CA ALA A 82 1.67 8.40 -7.82
C ALA A 82 0.99 8.18 -9.17
N LEU A 83 1.21 6.98 -9.72
CA LEU A 83 0.52 6.49 -10.89
C LEU A 83 -0.66 5.65 -10.43
N SER A 84 -1.83 5.88 -11.03
CA SER A 84 -2.94 4.92 -10.91
C SER A 84 -2.55 3.65 -11.67
N LEU A 85 -2.62 2.51 -10.99
CA LEU A 85 -2.36 1.22 -11.61
C LEU A 85 -3.64 0.66 -12.24
N PHE A 86 -4.68 0.51 -11.41
CA PHE A 86 -5.99 -0.01 -11.82
C PHE A 86 -7.03 0.20 -10.71
N MET A 87 -8.30 0.16 -11.13
CA MET A 87 -9.47 0.17 -10.26
C MET A 87 -10.34 -1.04 -10.62
N PHE A 88 -10.61 -1.92 -9.65
CA PHE A 88 -11.61 -2.99 -9.80
C PHE A 88 -12.71 -2.81 -8.76
N PRO A 89 -14.00 -2.99 -9.14
CA PRO A 89 -15.09 -2.99 -8.16
C PRO A 89 -14.83 -4.07 -7.10
N GLY A 90 -14.98 -3.73 -5.81
CA GLY A 90 -14.82 -4.69 -4.72
C GLY A 90 -13.38 -4.95 -4.26
N LEU A 91 -12.37 -4.26 -4.81
CA LEU A 91 -10.98 -4.38 -4.35
C LEU A 91 -10.83 -3.82 -2.92
N GLU A 92 -10.51 -4.67 -1.96
CA GLU A 92 -10.38 -4.29 -0.54
C GLU A 92 -8.93 -4.17 -0.07
N SER A 93 -8.03 -5.03 -0.54
CA SER A 93 -6.62 -4.98 -0.17
C SER A 93 -5.66 -5.43 -1.27
N LEU A 94 -4.45 -4.89 -1.21
CA LEU A 94 -3.27 -5.42 -1.90
C LEU A 94 -2.47 -6.24 -0.88
N ASP A 95 -2.16 -7.49 -1.19
CA ASP A 95 -1.50 -8.37 -0.23
C ASP A 95 -0.03 -8.60 -0.57
N SER A 96 0.29 -8.83 -1.85
CA SER A 96 1.68 -9.01 -2.29
C SER A 96 1.85 -8.89 -3.81
N LEU A 97 3.08 -8.61 -4.23
CA LEU A 97 3.52 -8.69 -5.63
C LEU A 97 4.34 -9.97 -5.83
N SER A 98 4.15 -10.64 -6.97
CA SER A 98 4.99 -11.78 -7.35
C SER A 98 6.45 -11.33 -7.55
N PRO A 99 7.45 -12.20 -7.33
CA PRO A 99 8.86 -11.83 -7.48
C PRO A 99 9.26 -11.32 -8.86
N ASP A 100 8.53 -11.73 -9.91
CA ASP A 100 8.72 -11.26 -11.29
C ASP A 100 7.97 -9.95 -11.60
N GLY A 101 7.22 -9.40 -10.63
CA GLY A 101 6.45 -8.17 -10.74
C GLY A 101 5.22 -8.27 -11.65
N ARG A 102 4.88 -9.48 -12.12
CA ARG A 102 3.84 -9.70 -13.11
C ARG A 102 2.44 -9.86 -12.52
N TRP A 103 2.36 -10.28 -11.25
CA TRP A 103 1.11 -10.61 -10.59
C TRP A 103 1.01 -9.89 -9.25
N ILE A 104 -0.22 -9.53 -8.88
CA ILE A 104 -0.55 -8.96 -7.59
C ILE A 104 -1.58 -9.88 -6.95
N ALA A 105 -1.31 -10.35 -5.73
CA ALA A 105 -2.32 -10.94 -4.88
C ALA A 105 -3.15 -9.80 -4.28
N CYS A 106 -4.44 -9.84 -4.54
CA CYS A 106 -5.42 -8.95 -3.95
C CYS A 106 -6.62 -9.74 -3.42
N HIS A 107 -7.24 -9.23 -2.37
CA HIS A 107 -8.54 -9.69 -1.93
C HIS A 107 -9.61 -8.72 -2.41
N SER A 108 -10.63 -9.27 -3.08
CA SER A 108 -11.88 -8.57 -3.33
C SER A 108 -13.00 -9.21 -2.52
N ASN A 109 -13.87 -8.37 -1.96
CA ASN A 109 -15.22 -8.81 -1.61
C ASN A 109 -16.05 -8.49 -2.85
N GLU A 110 -16.27 -9.51 -3.67
CA GLU A 110 -17.35 -9.51 -4.62
C GLU A 110 -18.39 -10.46 -4.03
N SER A 111 -19.41 -9.89 -3.41
CA SER A 111 -20.61 -10.66 -3.13
C SER A 111 -21.22 -10.98 -4.49
N GLU A 112 -21.13 -12.25 -4.92
CA GLU A 112 -21.83 -12.70 -6.12
C GLU A 112 -23.27 -12.19 -6.05
N PRO A 113 -23.82 -11.59 -7.12
CA PRO A 113 -25.23 -11.27 -7.14
C PRO A 113 -25.97 -12.61 -7.01
N ASN A 114 -26.77 -12.76 -5.94
CA ASN A 114 -27.70 -13.87 -5.77
C ASN A 114 -28.46 -14.07 -7.09
N GLU A 115 -28.18 -15.15 -7.81
CA GLU A 115 -29.09 -15.61 -8.86
C GLU A 115 -30.36 -16.11 -8.17
N VAL A 116 -31.48 -15.43 -8.44
CA VAL A 116 -32.85 -15.81 -8.05
C VAL A 116 -33.56 -16.53 -9.20
#